data_AF-A0A7J2U0D9-F1
#
_entry.id   AF-A0A7J2U0D9-F1
#
_cell.length_a   1.000
_cell.length_b   1.000
_cell.length_c   1.000
_cell.angle_alpha   90.00
_cell.angle_beta   90.00
_cell.angle_gamma   90.00
#
_symmetry.space_group_name_H-M   'P 1'
#
loop_
_entity.id
_entity.type
_entity.pdbx_description
1 polymer ?
#
loop_
_entity_poly.entity_id
_entity_poly.type
_entity_poly.pdbx_seq_one_letter_code
_entity_poly.pdbx_strand_id
1 'polypeptide(L)'
;MAQRVKLFTMLGDYVAIEVEAGTSIELLRKMQKALGKGGEDVEDSIRMVLHFDTFYSLIQRKFKDFLTPKKNISELLRGNVLVDKIKLIKKDDKKVVVIVFDKSLNRDLVEKALIELGYEVA
;
A
#
# COMPACT_ATOMS: atom_id res chain seq x y z
N MET A 1 8.70 6.71 19.22
CA MET A 1 8.59 5.24 19.09
C MET A 1 8.52 4.94 17.61
N ALA A 2 9.41 4.12 17.06
CA ALA A 2 9.36 3.74 15.65
C ALA A 2 8.11 2.89 15.40
N GLN A 3 7.35 3.21 14.34
CA GLN A 3 6.20 2.40 13.95
C GLN A 3 6.70 1.17 13.19
N ARG A 4 6.18 -0.01 13.54
CA ARG A 4 6.60 -1.28 12.97
C ARG A 4 5.79 -1.60 11.71
N VAL A 5 6.49 -1.98 10.65
CA VAL A 5 5.90 -2.37 9.36
C VAL A 5 6.39 -3.76 9.02
N LYS A 6 5.47 -4.67 8.71
CA LYS A 6 5.84 -6.02 8.28
C LYS A 6 6.06 -6.02 6.77
N LEU A 7 7.27 -6.31 6.31
CA LEU A 7 7.62 -6.38 4.89
C LEU A 7 7.70 -7.84 4.46
N PHE A 8 7.02 -8.18 3.36
CA PHE A 8 7.02 -9.54 2.85
C PHE A 8 6.86 -9.58 1.34
N THR A 9 7.26 -10.71 0.75
CA THR A 9 7.09 -10.96 -0.68
C THR A 9 5.89 -11.86 -0.89
N MET A 10 5.04 -11.47 -1.84
CA MET A 10 3.90 -12.25 -2.31
C MET A 10 4.28 -13.10 -3.53
N LEU A 11 3.41 -14.03 -3.91
CA LEU A 11 3.54 -14.78 -5.16
C LEU A 11 3.73 -13.84 -6.36
N GLY A 12 4.69 -14.19 -7.23
CA GLY A 12 5.06 -13.37 -8.39
C GLY A 12 6.06 -12.25 -8.09
N ASP A 13 6.79 -12.36 -6.97
CA ASP A 13 7.84 -11.43 -6.51
C ASP A 13 7.34 -10.01 -6.22
N TYR A 14 6.05 -9.86 -5.96
CA TYR A 14 5.48 -8.60 -5.53
C TYR A 14 5.88 -8.30 -4.09
N VAL A 15 6.41 -7.11 -3.85
CA VAL A 15 6.72 -6.64 -2.50
C VAL A 15 5.47 -6.05 -1.87
N ALA A 16 5.20 -6.42 -0.62
CA ALA A 16 4.05 -5.94 0.11
C ALA A 16 4.41 -5.57 1.55
N ILE A 17 3.67 -4.62 2.10
CA ILE A 17 3.73 -4.26 3.51
C ILE A 17 2.39 -4.45 4.19
N GLU A 18 2.41 -4.89 5.44
CA GLU A 18 1.25 -4.92 6.32
C GLU A 18 1.45 -3.87 7.42
N VAL A 19 0.46 -2.99 7.56
CA VAL A 19 0.50 -1.86 8.50
C VAL A 19 -0.91 -1.47 8.95
N GLU A 20 -1.03 -0.82 10.10
CA GLU A 20 -2.31 -0.30 10.58
C GLU A 20 -2.86 0.78 9.65
N ALA A 21 -4.17 0.78 9.43
CA ALA A 21 -4.86 1.72 8.53
C ALA A 21 -4.55 3.18 8.86
N GLY A 22 -4.55 3.56 10.14
CA GLY A 22 -4.23 4.93 10.59
C GLY A 22 -2.82 5.38 10.19
N THR A 23 -1.85 4.46 10.26
CA THR A 23 -0.45 4.72 9.88
C THR A 23 -0.24 4.69 8.37
N SER A 24 -0.99 3.84 7.65
CA SER A 24 -0.79 3.60 6.22
C SER A 24 -0.95 4.85 5.35
N ILE A 25 -1.76 5.82 5.76
CA ILE A 25 -1.99 7.07 5.00
C ILE A 25 -0.72 7.91 4.97
N GLU A 26 -0.11 8.14 6.15
CA GLU A 26 1.13 8.91 6.26
C GLU A 26 2.27 8.17 5.56
N LEU A 27 2.33 6.85 5.73
CA LEU A 27 3.32 5.99 5.08
C LEU A 27 3.24 6.12 3.55
N LEU A 28 2.05 6.01 2.95
CA LEU A 28 1.86 6.13 1.49
C LEU A 28 2.36 7.47 0.97
N ARG A 29 2.06 8.58 1.67
CA ARG A 29 2.55 9.92 1.28
C ARG A 29 4.07 10.05 1.41
N LYS A 30 4.65 9.49 2.46
CA LYS A 30 6.11 9.48 2.66
C LYS A 30 6.82 8.65 1.59
N MET A 31 6.30 7.45 1.29
CA MET A 31 6.83 6.57 0.25
C MET A 31 6.74 7.21 -1.14
N GLN A 32 5.62 7.86 -1.46
CA GLN A 32 5.45 8.62 -2.71
C GLN A 32 6.54 9.67 -2.87
N LYS A 33 6.81 10.45 -1.82
CA LYS A 33 7.86 11.47 -1.84
C LYS A 33 9.26 10.88 -1.93
N ALA A 34 9.55 9.82 -1.17
CA ALA A 34 10.87 9.21 -1.11
C ALA A 34 11.26 8.53 -2.42
N LEU A 35 10.31 7.83 -3.05
CA LEU A 35 10.56 7.09 -4.29
C LEU A 35 10.32 7.94 -5.54
N GLY A 36 9.76 9.14 -5.38
CA GLY A 36 9.34 9.99 -6.50
C GLY A 36 8.32 9.30 -7.41
N LYS A 37 7.57 8.34 -6.86
CA LYS A 37 6.64 7.48 -7.61
C LYS A 37 5.20 7.57 -7.13
N GLY A 38 4.28 7.45 -8.07
CA GLY A 38 2.85 7.36 -7.82
C GLY A 38 2.13 8.70 -7.91
N GLY A 39 0.82 8.62 -8.09
CA GLY A 39 -0.08 9.76 -8.28
C GLY A 39 -1.51 9.35 -7.93
N GLU A 40 -2.35 9.13 -8.94
CA GLU A 40 -3.73 8.69 -8.74
C GLU A 40 -3.85 7.36 -7.98
N ASP A 41 -2.89 6.44 -8.18
CA ASP A 41 -2.86 5.15 -7.47
C ASP A 41 -2.68 5.34 -5.97
N VAL A 42 -1.85 6.31 -5.58
CA VAL A 42 -1.61 6.66 -4.18
C VAL A 42 -2.83 7.37 -3.59
N GLU A 43 -3.38 8.37 -4.27
CA GLU A 43 -4.53 9.11 -3.78
C GLU A 43 -5.79 8.23 -3.69
N ASP A 44 -6.01 7.33 -4.65
CA ASP A 44 -7.13 6.39 -4.59
C ASP A 44 -6.91 5.32 -3.49
N SER A 45 -5.67 4.87 -3.28
CA SER A 45 -5.33 4.00 -2.14
C SER A 45 -5.63 4.68 -0.81
N ILE A 46 -5.22 5.95 -0.64
CA ILE A 46 -5.51 6.75 0.55
C ILE A 46 -7.02 6.90 0.74
N ARG A 47 -7.78 7.19 -0.33
CA ARG A 47 -9.24 7.27 -0.30
C ARG A 47 -9.88 5.96 0.15
N MET A 48 -9.36 4.82 -0.32
CA MET A 48 -9.83 3.50 0.10
C MET A 48 -9.59 3.24 1.59
N VAL A 49 -8.43 3.65 2.10
CA VAL A 49 -8.10 3.54 3.53
C VAL A 49 -8.96 4.48 4.37
N LEU A 50 -9.17 5.74 3.95
CA LEU A 50 -10.02 6.71 4.66
C LEU A 50 -11.47 6.22 4.77
N HIS A 51 -11.99 5.60 3.70
CA HIS A 51 -13.33 5.03 3.67
C HIS A 51 -13.31 3.51 3.89
N PHE A 52 -12.46 3.05 4.81
CA PHE A 52 -12.17 1.64 5.06
C PHE A 52 -13.43 0.76 5.10
N ASP A 53 -14.42 1.10 5.92
CA ASP A 53 -15.60 0.24 6.14
C ASP A 53 -16.46 0.09 4.87
N THR A 54 -16.58 1.17 4.09
CA THR A 54 -17.30 1.17 2.81
C THR A 54 -16.63 0.24 1.82
N PHE A 55 -15.31 0.38 1.66
CA PHE A 55 -14.54 -0.44 0.73
C PHE A 55 -14.43 -1.90 1.18
N TYR A 56 -14.28 -2.12 2.48
CA TYR A 56 -14.27 -3.45 3.09
C TYR A 56 -15.60 -4.18 2.85
N SER A 57 -16.74 -3.50 3.07
CA SER A 57 -18.06 -4.07 2.75
C SER A 57 -18.21 -4.39 1.26
N LEU A 58 -17.70 -3.51 0.40
CA LEU A 58 -17.76 -3.70 -1.06
C LEU A 58 -16.95 -4.93 -1.52
N ILE A 59 -15.73 -5.15 -1.00
CA ILE A 59 -14.93 -6.32 -1.38
C ILE A 59 -15.55 -7.63 -0.88
N GLN A 60 -16.12 -7.64 0.33
CA GLN A 60 -16.79 -8.80 0.90
C GLN A 60 -17.98 -9.21 0.03
N ARG A 61 -18.82 -8.24 -0.36
CA ARG A 61 -19.95 -8.48 -1.27
C ARG A 61 -19.54 -8.99 -2.65
N LYS A 62 -18.33 -8.65 -3.10
CA LYS A 62 -17.79 -9.06 -4.40
C LYS A 62 -16.87 -10.28 -4.32
N PHE A 63 -16.70 -10.88 -3.14
CA PHE A 63 -15.76 -11.98 -2.88
C PHE A 63 -14.34 -11.70 -3.42
N LYS A 64 -13.88 -10.45 -3.26
CA LYS A 64 -12.54 -10.03 -3.68
C LYS A 64 -11.60 -9.94 -2.49
N ASP A 65 -10.38 -10.44 -2.65
CA ASP A 65 -9.31 -10.26 -1.67
C ASP A 65 -8.64 -8.89 -1.75
N PHE A 66 -8.57 -8.31 -2.94
CA PHE A 66 -7.81 -7.08 -3.22
C PHE A 66 -8.67 -6.05 -3.94
N LEU A 67 -8.40 -4.79 -3.64
CA LEU A 67 -8.82 -3.63 -4.40
C LEU A 67 -7.65 -3.19 -5.30
N THR A 68 -7.98 -2.80 -6.52
CA THR A 68 -7.03 -2.17 -7.42
C THR A 68 -7.32 -0.67 -7.40
N PRO A 69 -6.37 0.16 -6.95
CA PRO A 69 -6.48 1.61 -7.05
C PRO A 69 -6.67 2.04 -8.50
N LYS A 70 -7.36 3.15 -8.71
CA LYS A 70 -7.38 3.81 -10.01
C LYS A 70 -5.97 4.23 -10.40
N LYS A 71 -5.61 3.98 -11.65
CA LYS A 71 -4.30 4.32 -12.22
C LYS A 71 -4.54 5.16 -13.46
N ASN A 72 -3.78 6.24 -13.60
CA ASN A 72 -3.78 7.01 -14.84
C ASN A 72 -2.97 6.24 -15.90
N ILE A 73 -3.51 6.09 -17.12
CA ILE A 73 -2.85 5.34 -18.20
C ILE A 73 -1.49 5.94 -18.54
N SER A 74 -1.36 7.27 -18.53
CA SER A 74 -0.09 7.94 -18.80
C SER A 74 0.97 7.58 -17.75
N GLU A 75 0.58 7.53 -16.48
CA GLU A 75 1.49 7.18 -15.36
C GLU A 75 1.91 5.70 -15.43
N LEU A 76 0.97 4.83 -15.77
CA LEU A 76 1.22 3.41 -16.04
C LEU A 76 2.27 3.22 -17.14
N LEU A 77 2.11 3.90 -18.28
CA LEU A 77 3.05 3.82 -19.41
C LEU A 77 4.44 4.36 -19.06
N ARG A 78 4.52 5.34 -18.14
CA ARG A 78 5.77 5.92 -17.64
C ARG A 78 6.41 5.11 -16.52
N GLY A 79 5.78 4.01 -16.06
CA GLY A 79 6.24 3.24 -14.91
C GLY A 79 6.19 4.00 -13.58
N ASN A 80 5.32 5.02 -13.50
CA ASN A 80 5.15 5.89 -12.35
C ASN A 80 4.00 5.44 -11.44
N VAL A 81 3.99 4.15 -11.13
CA VAL A 81 3.00 3.53 -10.23
C VAL A 81 3.72 3.11 -8.95
N LEU A 82 3.13 3.42 -7.80
CA LEU A 82 3.63 3.02 -6.49
C LEU A 82 2.84 1.82 -5.96
N VAL A 83 1.51 1.88 -6.02
CA VAL A 83 0.61 0.87 -5.46
C VAL A 83 -0.03 0.07 -6.58
N ASP A 84 0.22 -1.24 -6.58
CA ASP A 84 -0.45 -2.14 -7.51
C ASP A 84 -1.86 -2.49 -7.06
N LYS A 85 -1.98 -2.89 -5.79
CA LYS A 85 -3.23 -3.34 -5.16
C LYS A 85 -3.17 -3.19 -3.64
N ILE A 86 -4.34 -3.11 -3.02
CA ILE A 86 -4.49 -2.95 -1.58
C ILE A 86 -5.49 -3.97 -1.04
N LYS A 87 -5.20 -4.57 0.11
CA LYS A 87 -6.11 -5.47 0.82
C LYS A 87 -6.46 -4.86 2.17
N LEU A 88 -7.76 -4.79 2.44
CA LEU A 88 -8.32 -4.26 3.69
C LEU A 88 -8.67 -5.45 4.58
N ILE A 89 -8.17 -5.45 5.81
CA ILE A 89 -8.34 -6.57 6.76
C ILE A 89 -8.87 -6.03 8.08
N LYS A 90 -9.96 -6.60 8.57
CA LYS A 90 -10.38 -6.44 9.98
C LYS A 90 -9.81 -7.62 10.77
N LYS A 91 -8.88 -7.35 11.69
CA LYS A 91 -8.36 -8.32 12.67
C LYS A 91 -8.81 -7.84 14.04
N ASP A 92 -9.76 -8.55 14.64
CA ASP A 92 -10.42 -8.15 15.88
C ASP A 92 -10.95 -6.70 15.76
N ASP A 93 -10.57 -5.81 16.68
CA ASP A 93 -10.91 -4.38 16.66
C ASP A 93 -9.94 -3.50 15.85
N LYS A 94 -8.97 -4.11 15.14
CA LYS A 94 -7.96 -3.37 14.37
C LYS A 94 -8.23 -3.42 12.88
N LYS A 95 -8.07 -2.25 12.24
CA LYS A 95 -8.07 -2.08 10.79
C LYS A 95 -6.64 -2.14 10.28
N VAL A 96 -6.35 -3.18 9.51
CA VAL A 96 -5.03 -3.43 8.93
C VAL A 96 -5.14 -3.35 7.42
N VAL A 97 -4.08 -2.84 6.80
CA VAL A 97 -3.98 -2.65 5.37
C VAL A 97 -2.74 -3.38 4.88
N VAL A 98 -2.90 -4.18 3.84
CA VAL A 98 -1.79 -4.70 3.06
C VAL A 98 -1.66 -3.87 1.80
N ILE A 99 -0.54 -3.17 1.64
CA ILE A 99 -0.21 -2.40 0.44
C ILE A 99 0.74 -3.26 -0.37
N VAL A 100 0.35 -3.60 -1.60
CA VAL A 100 1.21 -4.30 -2.55
C VAL A 100 1.77 -3.27 -3.51
N PHE A 101 3.09 -3.18 -3.55
CA PHE A 101 3.79 -2.25 -4.42
C PHE A 101 3.78 -2.71 -5.87
N ASP A 102 3.96 -1.76 -6.79
CA ASP A 102 4.15 -2.05 -8.20
C ASP A 102 5.36 -2.96 -8.44
N LYS A 103 5.30 -3.82 -9.46
CA LYS A 103 6.36 -4.80 -9.76
C LYS A 103 7.71 -4.16 -10.10
N SER A 104 7.72 -2.88 -10.48
CA SER A 104 8.95 -2.12 -10.67
C SER A 104 9.70 -1.82 -9.37
N LEU A 105 9.10 -2.06 -8.20
CA LEU A 105 9.68 -1.81 -6.89
C LEU A 105 10.14 -3.13 -6.27
N ASN A 106 11.46 -3.32 -6.18
CA ASN A 106 12.05 -4.48 -5.53
C ASN A 106 12.11 -4.33 -4.00
N ARG A 107 12.38 -5.44 -3.31
CA ARG A 107 12.34 -5.48 -1.84
C ARG A 107 13.35 -4.53 -1.21
N ASP A 108 14.59 -4.55 -1.69
CA ASP A 108 15.68 -3.75 -1.13
C ASP A 108 15.39 -2.24 -1.21
N LEU A 109 14.80 -1.79 -2.32
CA LEU A 109 14.39 -0.39 -2.51
C LEU A 109 13.30 0.02 -1.52
N VAL A 110 12.28 -0.82 -1.35
CA VAL A 110 11.18 -0.57 -0.42
C VAL A 110 11.68 -0.59 1.03
N GLU A 111 12.49 -1.59 1.38
CA GLU A 111 13.08 -1.74 2.72
C GLU A 111 13.94 -0.54 3.09
N LYS A 112 14.83 -0.13 2.19
CA LYS A 112 15.66 1.07 2.38
C LYS A 112 14.82 2.32 2.58
N ALA A 113 13.79 2.53 1.76
CA ALA A 113 12.89 3.68 1.91
C ALA A 113 12.16 3.67 3.26
N LEU A 114 11.68 2.51 3.73
CA LEU A 114 11.02 2.41 5.03
C LEU A 114 11.96 2.75 6.20
N ILE A 115 13.21 2.25 6.15
CA ILE A 115 14.22 2.52 7.17
C ILE A 115 14.58 4.02 7.20
N GLU A 116 14.80 4.64 6.04
CA GLU A 116 15.09 6.08 5.92
C GLU A 116 13.93 6.95 6.44
N LEU A 117 12.69 6.46 6.33
CA LEU A 117 11.50 7.11 6.85
C LEU A 117 11.27 6.88 8.36
N GLY A 118 12.13 6.12 9.02
CA GLY A 118 12.10 5.87 10.46
C GLY A 118 11.17 4.74 10.91
N TYR A 119 10.80 3.85 9.99
CA TYR A 119 10.00 2.66 10.30
C TYR A 119 10.90 1.47 10.66
N GLU A 120 10.45 0.66 11.61
CA GLU A 120 11.09 -0.62 11.93
C GLU A 120 10.52 -1.68 11.00
N VAL A 121 11.37 -2.27 10.16
CA VAL A 121 10.98 -3.32 9.21
C VAL A 121 11.15 -4.69 9.87
N ALA A 122 10.09 -5.49 9.83
CA ALA A 122 10.03 -6.83 10.41
C ALA A 122 9.58 -7.90 9.41
#